data_AF-A0A241XRY2-F1
#
_entry.id   AF-A0A241XRY2-F1
#
_cell.length_a   1.000
_cell.length_b   1.000
_cell.length_c   1.000
_cell.angle_alpha   90.00
_cell.angle_beta   90.00
_cell.angle_gamma   90.00
#
_symmetry.space_group_name_H-M   'P 1'
#
loop_
_entity.id
_entity.type
_entity.pdbx_description
1 polymer ?
#
loop_
_entity_poly.entity_id
_entity_poly.type
_entity_poly.pdbx_seq_one_letter_code
_entity_poly.pdbx_strand_id
1 'polypeptide(L)'
;MAADPITAAAQLIRETHDRQALHAYIDATFEPYDDVPPSTIVKPDSYIQDFPLDLDERIKAMEVRLGHAEIRAVRSKMRYEEIRIGGLDALNSREIMQNGSGDPKLAINAQLLVLHSHITSDKVVLPRYRELLAAWRAERDSAGHQIALLF
;
A
#
# COMPACT_ATOMS: atom_id res chain seq x y z
N MET A 1 25.51 -26.34 -6.36
CA MET A 1 25.88 -25.05 -6.98
C MET A 1 26.21 -24.08 -5.87
N ALA A 2 27.30 -23.31 -5.98
CA ALA A 2 27.60 -22.27 -5.00
C ALA A 2 26.53 -21.17 -5.07
N ALA A 3 26.07 -20.67 -3.93
CA ALA A 3 25.16 -19.52 -3.89
C ALA A 3 25.85 -18.30 -4.52
N ASP A 4 25.09 -17.45 -5.20
CA ASP A 4 25.63 -16.21 -5.73
C ASP A 4 26.11 -15.29 -4.58
N PRO A 5 27.07 -14.39 -4.82
CA PRO A 5 27.66 -13.57 -3.77
C PRO A 5 26.67 -12.72 -2.99
N ILE A 6 25.57 -12.26 -3.63
CA ILE A 6 24.54 -11.43 -2.98
C ILE A 6 23.74 -12.30 -2.00
N THR A 7 23.34 -13.49 -2.43
CA THR A 7 22.61 -14.43 -1.56
C THR A 7 23.47 -14.89 -0.39
N ALA A 8 24.76 -15.18 -0.62
CA ALA A 8 25.68 -15.56 0.45
C ALA A 8 25.89 -14.43 1.46
N ALA A 9 26.09 -13.19 0.99
CA ALA A 9 26.24 -12.02 1.87
C ALA A 9 24.97 -11.75 2.70
N ALA A 10 23.80 -11.81 2.07
CA ALA A 10 22.53 -11.63 2.77
C ALA A 10 22.30 -12.72 3.84
N GLN A 11 22.71 -13.96 3.56
CA GLN A 11 22.63 -15.06 4.52
C GLN A 11 23.52 -14.79 5.74
N LEU A 12 24.76 -14.35 5.53
CA LEU A 12 25.66 -13.99 6.63
C LEU A 12 25.06 -12.89 7.51
N ILE A 13 24.43 -11.87 6.92
CA ILE A 13 23.77 -10.80 7.66
C ILE A 13 22.61 -11.35 8.51
N ARG A 14 21.78 -12.25 7.97
CA ARG A 14 20.69 -12.89 8.74
C ARG A 14 21.19 -13.72 9.93
N GLU A 15 22.35 -14.34 9.78
CA GLU A 15 22.95 -15.17 10.84
C GLU A 15 23.65 -14.35 11.93
N THR A 16 24.14 -13.16 11.60
CA THR A 16 25.01 -12.37 12.48
C THR A 16 24.34 -11.19 13.16
N HIS A 17 23.20 -10.71 12.65
CA HIS A 17 22.51 -9.57 13.25
C HIS A 17 21.91 -9.90 14.63
N ASP A 18 21.79 -8.86 15.46
CA ASP A 18 21.04 -8.94 16.71
C ASP A 18 19.54 -8.89 16.43
N ARG A 19 18.93 -10.08 16.40
CA ARG A 19 17.49 -10.25 16.18
C ARG A 19 16.63 -9.51 17.20
N GLN A 20 17.02 -9.54 18.48
CA GLN A 20 16.22 -8.95 19.55
C GLN A 20 16.24 -7.42 19.45
N ALA A 21 17.42 -6.84 19.23
CA ALA A 21 17.54 -5.40 19.03
C ALA A 21 16.78 -4.92 17.78
N LEU A 22 16.81 -5.69 16.69
CA LEU A 22 16.10 -5.33 15.46
C LEU A 22 14.57 -5.42 15.64
N HIS A 23 14.05 -6.45 16.29
CA HIS A 23 12.62 -6.54 16.59
C HIS A 23 12.15 -5.43 17.53
N ALA A 24 12.92 -5.14 18.59
CA ALA A 24 12.62 -4.02 19.48
C ALA A 24 12.56 -2.68 18.74
N TYR A 25 13.47 -2.46 17.77
CA TYR A 25 13.41 -1.29 16.89
C TYR A 25 12.14 -1.26 16.04
N ILE A 26 11.78 -2.38 15.42
CA ILE A 26 10.57 -2.47 14.59
C ILE A 26 9.33 -2.15 15.41
N ASP A 27 9.15 -2.80 16.56
CA ASP A 27 7.99 -2.60 17.43
C ASP A 27 7.90 -1.17 17.97
N ALA A 28 9.03 -0.53 18.23
CA ALA A 28 9.07 0.86 18.69
C ALA A 28 8.80 1.89 17.57
N THR A 29 9.03 1.53 16.31
CA THR A 29 8.98 2.48 15.17
C THR A 29 7.73 2.30 14.31
N PHE A 30 7.26 1.06 14.16
CA PHE A 30 6.22 0.68 13.22
C PHE A 30 5.07 0.01 13.95
N GLU A 31 3.97 0.75 14.05
CA GLU A 31 2.72 0.27 14.62
C GLU A 31 2.08 -0.85 13.76
N PRO A 32 1.25 -1.73 14.33
CA PRO A 32 0.45 -2.69 13.57
C PRO A 32 -0.39 -2.00 12.49
N TYR A 33 -0.68 -2.71 11.40
CA TYR A 33 -1.39 -2.16 10.23
C TYR A 33 -2.69 -1.44 10.61
N ASP A 34 -3.49 -2.01 11.50
CA ASP A 34 -4.78 -1.45 11.89
C ASP A 34 -4.61 -0.11 12.64
N ASP A 35 -3.48 0.07 13.34
CA ASP A 35 -3.14 1.25 14.13
C ASP A 35 -2.49 2.37 13.31
N VAL A 36 -1.97 2.08 12.11
CA VAL A 36 -1.33 3.09 11.24
C VAL A 36 -2.31 4.24 10.93
N PRO A 37 -2.00 5.51 11.25
CA PRO A 37 -2.96 6.60 11.06
C PRO A 37 -3.19 6.90 9.56
N PRO A 38 -4.38 7.40 9.17
CA PRO A 38 -4.57 7.91 7.81
C PRO A 38 -3.68 9.13 7.55
N SER A 39 -3.25 9.31 6.30
CA SER A 39 -2.42 10.45 5.91
C SER A 39 -3.17 11.77 6.06
N THR A 40 -2.49 12.80 6.58
CA THR A 40 -3.03 14.17 6.68
C THR A 40 -2.76 15.03 5.44
N ILE A 41 -1.96 14.53 4.50
CA ILE A 41 -1.48 15.30 3.34
C ILE A 41 -2.17 14.85 2.04
N VAL A 42 -2.61 13.59 1.96
CA VAL A 42 -3.26 13.03 0.78
C VAL A 42 -4.63 13.67 0.55
N LYS A 43 -4.82 14.22 -0.65
CA LYS A 43 -6.06 14.91 -1.07
C LYS A 43 -6.69 14.17 -2.26
N PRO A 44 -7.46 13.10 -2.03
CA PRO A 44 -7.99 12.24 -3.10
C PRO A 44 -8.83 13.01 -4.13
N ASP A 45 -9.52 14.06 -3.70
CA ASP A 45 -10.38 14.86 -4.56
C ASP A 45 -9.63 15.68 -5.61
N SER A 46 -8.33 15.93 -5.40
CA SER A 46 -7.50 16.65 -6.37
C SER A 46 -7.38 15.87 -7.69
N TYR A 47 -7.50 14.53 -7.64
CA TYR A 47 -7.40 13.66 -8.81
C TYR A 47 -8.73 13.44 -9.52
N ILE A 48 -9.85 13.98 -9.01
CA ILE A 48 -11.17 13.89 -9.67
C ILE A 48 -11.13 14.62 -11.02
N GLN A 49 -10.31 15.66 -11.12
CA GLN A 49 -10.15 16.44 -12.35
C GLN A 49 -9.55 15.62 -13.51
N ASP A 50 -8.87 14.51 -13.19
CA ASP A 50 -8.27 13.61 -14.18
C ASP A 50 -9.31 12.64 -14.80
N PHE A 51 -10.53 12.60 -14.26
CA PHE A 51 -11.58 11.71 -14.76
C PHE A 51 -12.32 12.29 -15.96
N PRO A 52 -12.86 11.43 -16.84
CA PRO A 52 -13.74 11.85 -17.92
C PRO A 52 -14.90 12.73 -17.44
N LEU A 53 -15.36 13.63 -18.31
CA LEU A 53 -16.55 14.45 -18.06
C LEU A 53 -17.84 13.62 -18.13
N ASP A 54 -17.89 12.65 -19.05
CA ASP A 54 -19.01 11.73 -19.18
C ASP A 54 -19.16 10.85 -17.93
N LEU A 55 -20.39 10.73 -17.44
CA LEU A 55 -20.68 10.07 -16.16
C LEU A 55 -20.42 8.56 -16.21
N ASP A 56 -20.77 7.89 -17.32
CA ASP A 56 -20.57 6.44 -17.47
C ASP A 56 -19.09 6.10 -17.64
N GLU A 57 -18.36 6.88 -18.45
CA GLU A 57 -16.91 6.73 -18.59
C GLU A 57 -16.18 7.01 -17.27
N ARG A 58 -16.64 8.01 -16.51
CA ARG A 58 -16.11 8.34 -15.19
C ARG A 58 -16.31 7.20 -14.18
N ILE A 59 -17.52 6.63 -14.12
CA ILE A 59 -17.83 5.46 -13.28
C ILE A 59 -16.90 4.30 -13.64
N LYS A 60 -16.80 3.97 -14.93
CA LYS A 60 -15.94 2.87 -15.41
C LYS A 60 -14.47 3.09 -15.08
N ALA A 61 -13.96 4.31 -15.27
CA ALA A 61 -12.60 4.66 -14.91
C ALA A 61 -12.37 4.52 -13.39
N MET A 62 -13.35 4.88 -12.57
CA MET A 62 -13.24 4.78 -11.11
C MET A 62 -13.27 3.34 -10.64
N GLU A 63 -14.09 2.48 -11.23
CA GLU A 63 -14.10 1.04 -10.95
C GLU A 63 -12.73 0.40 -11.20
N VAL A 64 -12.11 0.71 -12.34
CA VAL A 64 -10.76 0.23 -12.67
C VAL A 64 -9.74 0.75 -11.66
N ARG A 65 -9.76 2.05 -11.37
CA ARG A 65 -8.80 2.67 -10.43
C ARG A 65 -8.96 2.11 -9.02
N LEU A 66 -10.19 1.94 -8.55
CA LEU A 66 -10.50 1.34 -7.26
C LEU A 66 -10.01 -0.11 -7.20
N GLY A 67 -10.26 -0.92 -8.23
CA GLY A 67 -9.77 -2.29 -8.30
C GLY A 67 -8.25 -2.40 -8.18
N HIS A 68 -7.50 -1.54 -8.87
CA HIS A 68 -6.04 -1.49 -8.74
C HIS A 68 -5.59 -1.05 -7.34
N ALA A 69 -6.25 -0.04 -6.76
CA ALA A 69 -5.91 0.47 -5.44
C ALA A 69 -6.20 -0.57 -4.33
N GLU A 70 -7.31 -1.29 -4.42
CA GLU A 70 -7.67 -2.34 -3.46
C GLU A 70 -6.69 -3.51 -3.50
N ILE A 71 -6.30 -3.96 -4.70
CA ILE A 71 -5.29 -5.02 -4.86
C ILE A 71 -3.95 -4.57 -4.24
N ARG A 72 -3.53 -3.33 -4.50
CA ARG A 72 -2.30 -2.78 -3.91
C ARG A 72 -2.39 -2.70 -2.40
N ALA A 73 -3.51 -2.25 -1.85
CA ALA A 73 -3.70 -2.11 -0.41
C ALA A 73 -3.61 -3.47 0.30
N VAL A 74 -4.22 -4.52 -0.27
CA VAL A 74 -4.09 -5.89 0.25
C VAL A 74 -2.64 -6.35 0.24
N ARG A 75 -1.92 -6.17 -0.88
CA ARG A 75 -0.50 -6.55 -0.96
C ARG A 75 0.35 -5.78 0.03
N SER A 76 0.09 -4.49 0.18
CA SER A 76 0.85 -3.62 1.10
C SER A 76 0.60 -4.03 2.55
N LYS A 77 -0.66 -4.33 2.92
CA LYS A 77 -1.01 -4.89 4.23
C LYS A 77 -0.25 -6.18 4.51
N MET A 78 -0.35 -7.17 3.61
CA MET A 78 0.28 -8.47 3.78
C MET A 78 1.80 -8.34 3.93
N ARG A 79 2.45 -7.56 3.05
CA ARG A 79 3.90 -7.39 3.08
C ARG A 79 4.37 -6.60 4.29
N TYR A 80 3.62 -5.58 4.71
CA TYR A 80 3.95 -4.78 5.89
C TYR A 80 3.95 -5.64 7.16
N GLU A 81 2.88 -6.41 7.38
CA GLU A 81 2.78 -7.31 8.53
C GLU A 81 3.82 -8.43 8.49
N GLU A 82 4.08 -9.00 7.31
CA GLU A 82 5.12 -10.02 7.14
C GLU A 82 6.50 -9.50 7.57
N ILE A 83 6.88 -8.29 7.15
CA ILE A 83 8.16 -7.67 7.53
C ILE A 83 8.15 -7.23 8.99
N ARG A 84 7.04 -6.68 9.49
CA ARG A 84 6.93 -6.22 10.87
C ARG A 84 7.11 -7.39 11.85
N ILE A 85 6.46 -8.52 11.57
CA ILE A 85 6.48 -9.73 12.42
C ILE A 85 7.76 -10.54 12.18
N GLY A 86 8.15 -10.74 10.92
CA GLY A 86 9.27 -11.60 10.53
C GLY A 86 10.63 -10.91 10.52
N GLY A 87 10.67 -9.59 10.67
CA GLY A 87 11.90 -8.81 10.66
C GLY A 87 12.72 -9.05 9.39
N LEU A 88 14.03 -9.25 9.56
CA LEU A 88 14.95 -9.45 8.45
C LEU A 88 14.68 -10.73 7.64
N ASP A 89 14.11 -11.76 8.26
CA ASP A 89 13.85 -13.05 7.61
C ASP A 89 12.73 -12.95 6.57
N ALA A 90 11.86 -11.96 6.67
CA ALA A 90 10.85 -11.64 5.66
C ALA A 90 11.44 -10.96 4.41
N LEU A 91 12.65 -10.41 4.48
CA LEU A 91 13.31 -9.76 3.35
C LEU A 91 14.06 -10.76 2.48
N ASN A 92 13.98 -10.60 1.17
CA ASN A 92 14.82 -11.33 0.21
C ASN A 92 16.23 -10.73 0.14
N SER A 93 17.17 -11.49 -0.43
CA SER A 93 18.60 -11.09 -0.48
C SER A 93 18.82 -9.76 -1.20
N ARG A 94 18.00 -9.43 -2.19
CA ARG A 94 18.09 -8.17 -2.93
C ARG A 94 17.64 -7.00 -2.07
N GLU A 95 16.57 -7.14 -1.30
CA GLU A 95 16.09 -6.11 -0.38
C GLU A 95 17.13 -5.79 0.69
N ILE A 96 17.77 -6.82 1.25
CA ILE A 96 18.83 -6.66 2.26
C ILE A 96 20.04 -5.94 1.65
N MET A 97 20.51 -6.40 0.49
CA MET A 97 21.76 -5.90 -0.09
C MET A 97 21.61 -4.56 -0.83
N GLN A 98 20.49 -4.32 -1.53
CA GLN A 98 20.32 -3.10 -2.34
C GLN A 98 19.65 -1.97 -1.56
N ASN A 99 18.60 -2.28 -0.79
CA ASN A 99 17.90 -1.22 -0.04
C ASN A 99 18.60 -0.92 1.28
N GLY A 100 19.18 -1.95 1.91
CA GLY A 100 19.95 -1.79 3.14
C GLY A 100 21.43 -1.53 2.95
N SER A 101 21.99 -1.71 1.75
CA SER A 101 23.45 -1.70 1.55
C SER A 101 24.20 -2.62 2.53
N GLY A 102 23.55 -3.72 2.93
CA GLY A 102 24.06 -4.68 3.93
C GLY A 102 23.74 -4.34 5.40
N ASP A 103 23.11 -3.20 5.69
CA ASP A 103 22.60 -2.86 7.03
C ASP A 103 21.16 -3.42 7.23
N PRO A 104 20.95 -4.36 8.19
CA PRO A 104 19.64 -4.91 8.50
C PRO A 104 18.58 -3.86 8.85
N LYS A 105 18.95 -2.88 9.66
CA LYS A 105 18.04 -1.84 10.14
C LYS A 105 17.64 -0.94 8.99
N LEU A 106 18.60 -0.55 8.14
CA LEU A 106 18.31 0.25 6.97
C LEU A 106 17.41 -0.50 5.97
N ALA A 107 17.67 -1.79 5.73
CA ALA A 107 16.86 -2.62 4.84
C ALA A 107 15.39 -2.67 5.26
N ILE A 108 15.15 -2.91 6.56
CA ILE A 108 13.81 -2.94 7.15
C ILE A 108 13.16 -1.57 7.09
N ASN A 109 13.88 -0.53 7.51
CA ASN A 109 13.35 0.83 7.54
C ASN A 109 12.94 1.31 6.14
N ALA A 110 13.77 1.04 5.13
CA ALA A 110 13.48 1.42 3.76
C ALA A 110 12.20 0.75 3.22
N GLN A 111 11.98 -0.53 3.53
CA GLN A 111 10.77 -1.23 3.11
C GLN A 111 9.53 -0.79 3.90
N LEU A 112 9.62 -0.75 5.22
CA LEU A 112 8.48 -0.43 6.07
C LEU A 112 8.04 1.02 5.90
N LEU A 113 8.93 1.99 5.69
CA LEU A 113 8.54 3.39 5.42
C LEU A 113 7.74 3.55 4.12
N VAL A 114 8.16 2.86 3.05
CA VAL A 114 7.44 2.89 1.77
C VAL A 114 6.06 2.28 1.92
N LEU A 115 5.97 1.12 2.58
CA LEU A 115 4.69 0.44 2.83
C LEU A 115 3.79 1.27 3.75
N HIS A 116 4.35 1.87 4.80
CA HIS A 116 3.63 2.77 5.71
C HIS A 116 3.05 3.96 4.92
N SER A 117 3.83 4.59 4.04
CA SER A 117 3.33 5.67 3.17
C SER A 117 2.17 5.20 2.26
N HIS A 118 2.21 3.98 1.73
CA HIS A 118 1.09 3.44 0.96
C HIS A 118 -0.15 3.21 1.83
N ILE A 119 0.03 2.61 3.02
CA ILE A 119 -1.06 2.31 3.95
C ILE A 119 -1.76 3.59 4.42
N THR A 120 -1.00 4.58 4.88
CA THR A 120 -1.56 5.87 5.33
C THR A 120 -2.35 6.56 4.21
N SER A 121 -1.87 6.47 2.96
CA SER A 121 -2.58 6.99 1.78
C SER A 121 -3.84 6.19 1.45
N ASP A 122 -3.75 4.86 1.43
CA ASP A 122 -4.86 3.98 1.06
C ASP A 122 -6.03 4.09 2.05
N LYS A 123 -5.74 4.32 3.34
CA LYS A 123 -6.75 4.60 4.38
C LYS A 123 -7.56 5.87 4.12
N VAL A 124 -7.07 6.80 3.29
CA VAL A 124 -7.78 8.01 2.87
C VAL A 124 -8.44 7.83 1.50
N VAL A 125 -7.69 7.28 0.55
CA VAL A 125 -8.11 7.19 -0.86
C VAL A 125 -9.24 6.19 -1.05
N LEU A 126 -9.14 4.99 -0.46
CA LEU A 126 -10.11 3.92 -0.72
C LEU A 126 -11.52 4.26 -0.24
N PRO A 127 -11.74 4.75 1.00
CA PRO A 127 -13.08 5.16 1.42
C PRO A 127 -13.67 6.23 0.50
N ARG A 128 -12.86 7.23 0.14
CA ARG A 128 -13.31 8.33 -0.72
C ARG A 128 -13.68 7.87 -2.13
N TYR A 129 -12.87 7.00 -2.74
CA TYR A 129 -13.19 6.46 -4.07
C TYR A 129 -14.47 5.63 -4.07
N ARG A 130 -14.71 4.84 -3.02
CA ARG A 130 -15.97 4.09 -2.86
C ARG A 130 -17.17 5.02 -2.70
N GLU A 131 -17.04 6.07 -1.91
CA GLU A 131 -18.07 7.09 -1.73
C GLU A 131 -18.43 7.78 -3.06
N LEU A 132 -17.42 8.24 -3.82
CA LEU A 132 -17.61 8.89 -5.12
C LEU A 132 -18.25 7.94 -6.13
N LEU A 133 -17.79 6.69 -6.21
CA LEU A 133 -18.35 5.68 -7.10
C LEU A 133 -19.83 5.42 -6.77
N ALA A 134 -20.18 5.33 -5.49
CA ALA A 134 -21.57 5.15 -5.06
C ALA A 134 -22.43 6.36 -5.43
N ALA A 135 -21.93 7.58 -5.22
CA ALA A 135 -22.62 8.82 -5.57
C ALA A 135 -22.89 8.93 -7.08
N TRP A 136 -21.87 8.66 -7.91
CA TRP A 136 -22.01 8.74 -9.38
C TRP A 136 -22.95 7.67 -9.94
N ARG A 137 -22.93 6.45 -9.39
CA ARG A 137 -23.91 5.42 -9.75
C ARG A 137 -25.33 5.86 -9.41
N ALA A 138 -25.54 6.43 -8.23
CA ALA A 138 -26.86 6.95 -7.84
C ALA A 138 -27.33 8.12 -8.73
N GLU A 139 -26.42 8.99 -9.15
CA GLU A 139 -26.68 10.07 -10.10
C GLU A 139 -27.14 9.52 -11.46
N ARG A 140 -26.38 8.56 -12.02
CA ARG A 140 -26.72 7.90 -13.28
C ARG A 140 -28.09 7.22 -13.21
N ASP A 141 -28.33 6.48 -12.14
CA ASP A 141 -29.58 5.75 -11.96
C ASP A 141 -30.75 6.76 -11.86
N SER A 142 -30.60 7.86 -11.13
CA SER A 142 -31.63 8.92 -11.03
C SER A 142 -31.91 9.60 -12.37
N ALA A 143 -30.89 9.89 -13.18
CA ALA A 143 -31.04 10.44 -14.53
C ALA A 143 -31.79 9.45 -15.46
N GLY A 144 -31.48 8.16 -15.37
CA GLY A 144 -32.18 7.10 -16.10
C GLY A 144 -33.67 7.00 -15.73
N HIS A 145 -34.02 7.16 -14.44
CA HIS A 145 -35.41 7.16 -13.97
C HIS A 145 -36.19 8.39 -14.46
N GLN A 146 -35.57 9.57 -14.55
CA GLN A 146 -36.22 10.77 -15.08
C GLN A 146 -36.54 10.63 -16.58
N ILE A 147 -35.66 10.00 -17.36
CA ILE A 147 -35.92 9.72 -18.77
C ILE A 147 -37.09 8.73 -18.93
N ALA A 148 -37.16 7.69 -18.09
CA ALA A 148 -38.23 6.70 -18.15
C ALA A 148 -39.63 7.22 -17.76
N LEU A 149 -39.70 8.27 -16.92
CA LEU A 149 -40.95 8.91 -16.50
C LEU A 149 -41.51 9.93 -17.51
N LEU A 150 -40.74 10.30 -18.54
CA LEU A 150 -41.13 11.25 -19.58
C LEU A 150 -41.81 10.58 -20.79
N PHE A 151 -42.08 9.27 -20.72
CA PHE A 151 -42.74 8.48 -21.77
C PHE A 151 -44.02 7.81 -21.28
#